data_AF-A0A8J4V9B4-F1
#
_entry.id   AF-A0A8J4V9B4-F1
#
_cell.length_a   1.000
_cell.length_b   1.000
_cell.length_c   1.000
_cell.angle_alpha   90.00
_cell.angle_beta   90.00
_cell.angle_gamma   90.00
#
_symmetry.space_group_name_H-M   'P 1'
#
loop_
_entity.id
_entity.type
_entity.pdbx_description
1 polymer ?
#
loop_
_entity_poly.entity_id
_entity_poly.type
_entity_poly.pdbx_seq_one_letter_code
_entity_poly.pdbx_strand_id
1 'polypeptide(L)'
;MVFQAPKLRIIYLLISIFLLLINPCATQIFFNYTDFNNKPIIRTGNATISGSVIQLTPDEVDNWGRAIYSEQMHLWDEKSEKVASFTSNFSFIINSQGKDRYSDGITFFLSTPNYPVPSPTDGAGLGLLSRNQMNDATFLAANKFVAVEFDTFPNEEFDPLNSVREHVGININNLKSQISTPWYCTIKENRTYSASINYDSSTQNLSVTFTGFNYDNTIIQQHLSLVINLTDHLPESVEFGFSASTGLISELHILSTWSFESTAPSTIQQSPAPSVEKNKDEPKTKLVVGLRP
;
A
#
# COMPACT_ATOMS: atom_id res chain seq x y z
N MET A 1 -4.07 -62.37 13.94
CA MET A 1 -4.08 -61.24 13.00
C MET A 1 -4.21 -59.97 13.82
N VAL A 2 -3.08 -59.35 14.20
CA VAL A 2 -3.03 -58.29 15.22
C VAL A 2 -3.14 -56.93 14.53
N PHE A 3 -4.18 -56.16 14.87
CA PHE A 3 -4.46 -54.84 14.35
C PHE A 3 -3.37 -53.83 14.73
N GLN A 4 -2.58 -53.41 13.75
CA GLN A 4 -1.55 -52.38 13.89
C GLN A 4 -2.14 -50.99 13.56
N ALA A 5 -3.21 -50.58 14.24
CA ALA A 5 -3.93 -49.32 13.97
C ALA A 5 -3.63 -48.10 14.87
N PRO A 6 -3.06 -48.20 16.10
CA PRO A 6 -2.99 -47.03 17.00
C PRO A 6 -1.88 -46.03 16.65
N LYS A 7 -0.75 -46.50 16.09
CA LYS A 7 0.39 -45.62 15.76
C LYS A 7 0.07 -44.66 14.61
N LEU A 8 -0.72 -45.10 13.63
CA LEU A 8 -1.07 -44.27 12.48
C LEU A 8 -2.02 -43.13 12.87
N ARG A 9 -2.97 -43.39 13.80
CA ARG A 9 -3.89 -42.36 14.33
C ARG A 9 -3.17 -41.28 15.14
N ILE A 10 -2.14 -41.66 15.91
CA ILE A 10 -1.33 -40.70 16.67
C ILE A 10 -0.55 -39.78 15.72
N ILE A 11 0.01 -40.31 14.63
CA ILE A 11 0.72 -39.51 13.63
C ILE A 11 -0.22 -38.51 12.96
N TYR A 12 -1.42 -38.92 12.55
CA TYR A 12 -2.41 -37.98 11.98
C TYR A 12 -2.86 -36.91 12.97
N LEU A 13 -3.04 -37.26 14.24
CA LEU A 13 -3.37 -36.30 15.29
C LEU A 13 -2.24 -35.29 15.50
N LEU A 14 -0.99 -35.75 15.53
CA LEU A 14 0.19 -34.87 15.67
C LEU A 14 0.39 -33.97 14.45
N ILE A 15 0.17 -34.48 13.24
CA ILE A 15 0.20 -33.67 12.00
C ILE A 15 -0.93 -32.63 12.03
N SER A 16 -2.14 -33.01 12.44
CA SER A 16 -3.26 -32.08 12.55
C SER A 16 -3.01 -31.01 13.61
N ILE A 17 -2.45 -31.36 14.78
CA ILE A 17 -2.06 -30.39 15.82
C ILE A 17 -0.94 -29.48 15.30
N PHE A 18 0.07 -30.05 14.61
CA PHE A 18 1.15 -29.27 14.01
C PHE A 18 0.63 -28.28 12.97
N LEU A 19 -0.28 -28.71 12.09
CA LEU A 19 -0.95 -27.84 11.10
C LEU A 19 -1.83 -26.76 11.75
N LEU A 20 -2.46 -27.06 12.90
CA LEU A 20 -3.22 -26.09 13.70
C LEU A 20 -2.31 -25.09 14.45
N LEU A 21 -1.03 -25.41 14.65
CA LEU A 21 -0.02 -24.51 15.24
C LEU A 21 0.63 -23.59 14.20
N ILE A 22 0.46 -23.86 12.90
CA ILE A 22 0.89 -22.95 11.83
C ILE A 22 -0.17 -21.85 11.69
N ASN A 23 -0.26 -20.95 12.68
CA ASN A 23 -0.92 -19.68 12.42
C ASN A 23 -0.03 -18.92 11.43
N PRO A 24 -0.52 -18.51 10.25
CA PRO A 24 0.22 -17.57 9.43
C PRO A 24 0.40 -16.31 10.29
N CYS A 25 1.63 -16.09 10.75
CA CYS A 25 1.96 -14.87 11.45
C CYS A 25 1.80 -13.75 10.43
N ALA A 26 0.93 -12.78 10.71
CA ALA A 26 0.90 -11.55 9.96
C ALA A 26 2.29 -10.91 10.03
N THR A 27 3.01 -10.89 8.91
CA THR A 27 4.38 -10.38 8.88
C THR A 27 4.39 -8.92 8.49
N GLN A 28 5.14 -8.13 9.25
CA GLN A 28 5.57 -6.80 8.83
C GLN A 28 6.35 -6.90 7.52
N ILE A 29 6.09 -5.98 6.59
CA ILE A 29 6.87 -5.80 5.37
C ILE A 29 7.84 -4.64 5.59
N PHE A 30 9.10 -4.81 5.18
CA PHE A 30 10.09 -3.73 5.18
C PHE A 30 11.04 -3.89 3.99
N PHE A 31 11.17 -2.86 3.17
CA PHE A 31 12.21 -2.80 2.13
C PHE A 31 12.59 -1.37 1.78
N ASN A 32 13.77 -1.22 1.17
CA ASN A 32 14.25 0.02 0.58
C ASN A 32 15.04 -0.27 -0.71
N TYR A 33 14.48 0.14 -1.84
CA TYR A 33 15.02 -0.08 -3.18
C TYR A 33 15.44 1.23 -3.82
N THR A 34 16.74 1.36 -4.06
CA THR A 34 17.36 2.37 -4.94
C THR A 34 17.78 1.79 -6.28
N ASP A 35 17.66 0.47 -6.43
CA ASP A 35 17.91 -0.31 -7.65
C ASP A 35 16.89 -1.45 -7.71
N PHE A 36 16.13 -1.52 -8.79
CA PHE A 36 15.09 -2.53 -9.00
C PHE A 36 15.58 -3.83 -9.65
N ASN A 37 16.86 -3.93 -10.02
CA ASN A 37 17.42 -5.17 -10.56
C ASN A 37 17.30 -6.32 -9.55
N ASN A 38 16.72 -7.43 -10.00
CA ASN A 38 16.50 -8.65 -9.20
C ASN A 38 15.73 -8.41 -7.89
N LYS A 39 14.89 -7.37 -7.84
CA LYS A 39 13.98 -7.13 -6.69
C LYS A 39 12.68 -7.90 -6.86
N PRO A 40 12.00 -8.25 -5.76
CA PRO A 40 10.72 -8.98 -5.77
C PRO A 40 9.56 -8.06 -6.21
N ILE A 41 9.65 -7.52 -7.43
CA ILE A 41 8.65 -6.65 -8.06
C ILE A 41 8.09 -7.34 -9.31
N ILE A 42 6.80 -7.60 -9.29
CA ILE A 42 6.04 -8.09 -10.44
C ILE A 42 5.75 -6.91 -11.35
N ARG A 43 6.07 -7.04 -12.64
CA ARG A 43 5.81 -6.02 -13.66
C ARG A 43 4.76 -6.52 -14.64
N THR A 44 3.76 -5.71 -14.93
CA THR A 44 2.70 -6.02 -15.91
C THR A 44 2.48 -4.84 -16.86
N GLY A 45 1.80 -5.09 -17.98
CA GLY A 45 1.67 -4.11 -19.06
C GLY A 45 3.02 -3.80 -19.70
N ASN A 46 3.27 -2.52 -19.95
CA ASN A 46 4.50 -1.99 -20.57
C ASN A 46 5.64 -1.76 -19.56
N ALA A 47 5.45 -2.10 -18.29
CA ALA A 47 6.44 -1.84 -17.24
C ALA A 47 7.73 -2.66 -17.46
N THR A 48 8.87 -1.98 -17.55
CA THR A 48 10.19 -2.59 -17.78
C THR A 48 11.23 -2.03 -16.82
N ILE A 49 12.35 -2.75 -16.64
CA ILE A 49 13.51 -2.23 -15.90
C ILE A 49 14.42 -1.58 -16.94
N SER A 50 14.84 -0.35 -16.66
CA SER A 50 15.80 0.40 -17.48
C SER A 50 16.94 0.87 -16.57
N GLY A 51 18.12 0.28 -16.70
CA GLY A 51 19.19 0.49 -15.73
C GLY A 51 18.77 0.04 -14.33
N SER A 52 18.75 0.96 -13.35
CA SER A 52 18.35 0.68 -11.97
C SER A 52 16.89 1.08 -11.66
N VAL A 53 16.17 1.67 -12.61
CA VAL A 53 14.82 2.21 -12.42
C VAL A 53 13.75 1.33 -13.09
N ILE A 54 12.48 1.49 -12.71
CA ILE A 54 11.35 0.91 -13.43
C ILE A 54 10.72 1.99 -14.31
N GLN A 55 10.72 1.79 -15.61
CA GLN A 55 9.88 2.56 -16.54
C GLN A 55 8.50 1.90 -16.57
N LEU A 56 7.46 2.59 -16.07
CA LEU A 56 6.09 2.07 -16.03
C LEU A 56 5.45 2.13 -17.42
N THR A 57 5.61 3.24 -18.14
CA THR A 57 5.16 3.40 -19.53
C THR A 57 6.18 4.20 -20.34
N PRO A 58 6.33 3.92 -21.65
CA PRO A 58 7.07 4.78 -22.56
C PRO A 58 6.28 6.07 -22.88
N ASP A 59 6.93 7.05 -23.50
CA ASP A 59 6.27 8.23 -24.09
C ASP A 59 5.58 7.88 -25.42
N GLU A 60 4.62 6.96 -25.36
CA GLU A 60 3.81 6.47 -26.49
C GLU A 60 2.34 6.40 -26.07
N VAL A 61 1.41 6.58 -27.00
CA VAL A 61 -0.05 6.61 -26.74
C VAL A 61 -0.62 5.23 -26.38
N ASP A 62 -1.71 5.21 -25.60
CA ASP A 62 -2.47 4.02 -25.22
C ASP A 62 -1.64 2.92 -24.51
N ASN A 63 -0.71 3.32 -23.63
CA ASN A 63 0.09 2.39 -22.83
C ASN A 63 -0.36 2.37 -21.37
N TRP A 64 -0.06 1.27 -20.68
CA TRP A 64 -0.22 1.16 -19.23
C TRP A 64 0.85 0.25 -18.66
N GLY A 65 1.22 0.43 -17.40
CA GLY A 65 2.13 -0.50 -16.74
C GLY A 65 2.03 -0.44 -15.24
N ARG A 66 2.26 -1.60 -14.60
CA ARG A 66 2.28 -1.72 -13.15
C ARG A 66 3.59 -2.30 -12.64
N ALA A 67 3.99 -1.85 -11.45
CA ALA A 67 5.04 -2.43 -10.64
C ALA A 67 4.46 -2.77 -9.27
N ILE A 68 4.32 -4.06 -8.98
CA ILE A 68 3.60 -4.59 -7.82
C ILE A 68 4.60 -5.32 -6.91
N TYR A 69 4.58 -5.05 -5.60
CA TYR A 69 5.39 -5.84 -4.67
C TYR A 69 4.91 -7.30 -4.68
N SER A 70 5.84 -8.27 -4.71
CA SER A 70 5.46 -9.66 -4.95
C SER A 70 4.67 -10.30 -3.81
N GLU A 71 4.80 -9.78 -2.59
CA GLU A 71 4.08 -10.27 -1.42
C GLU A 71 2.88 -9.35 -1.13
N GLN A 72 1.78 -9.95 -0.68
CA GLN A 72 0.62 -9.21 -0.23
C GLN A 72 0.88 -8.67 1.18
N MET A 73 0.43 -7.44 1.44
CA MET A 73 0.41 -6.89 2.79
C MET A 73 -0.87 -7.35 3.50
N HIS A 74 -0.73 -7.95 4.68
CA HIS A 74 -1.86 -8.15 5.57
C HIS A 74 -2.19 -6.81 6.23
N LEU A 75 -3.26 -6.16 5.78
CA LEU A 75 -3.68 -4.81 6.15
C LEU A 75 -4.47 -4.80 7.46
N TRP A 76 -5.35 -5.77 7.67
CA TRP A 76 -6.13 -5.89 8.90
C TRP A 76 -6.50 -7.35 9.16
N ASP A 77 -6.84 -7.66 10.41
CA ASP A 77 -7.24 -8.99 10.85
C ASP A 77 -8.58 -8.91 11.60
N GLU A 78 -9.58 -9.65 11.11
CA GLU A 78 -10.95 -9.62 11.66
C GLU A 78 -10.98 -10.09 13.12
N LYS A 79 -10.14 -11.06 13.49
CA LYS A 79 -10.18 -11.70 14.82
C LYS A 79 -9.62 -10.82 15.92
N SER A 80 -8.57 -10.06 15.61
CA SER A 80 -7.87 -9.19 16.55
C SER A 80 -8.36 -7.74 16.48
N GLU A 81 -9.17 -7.41 15.47
CA GLU A 81 -9.63 -6.04 15.16
C GLU A 81 -8.46 -5.06 15.02
N LYS A 82 -7.30 -5.56 14.56
CA LYS A 82 -6.08 -4.76 14.36
C LYS A 82 -5.92 -4.40 12.90
N VAL A 83 -5.45 -3.18 12.69
CA VAL A 83 -5.14 -2.62 11.37
C VAL A 83 -3.69 -2.18 11.36
N ALA A 84 -2.98 -2.54 10.30
CA ALA A 84 -1.61 -2.14 10.06
C ALA A 84 -1.51 -0.64 9.81
N SER A 85 -0.53 0.01 10.42
CA SER A 85 0.01 1.27 9.92
C SER A 85 1.06 0.98 8.86
N PHE A 86 1.23 1.88 7.89
CA PHE A 86 2.29 1.76 6.89
C PHE A 86 2.81 3.11 6.43
N THR A 87 4.07 3.10 5.98
CA THR A 87 4.71 4.22 5.30
C THR A 87 5.29 3.72 3.98
N SER A 88 5.01 4.42 2.88
CA SER A 88 5.67 4.23 1.60
C SER A 88 6.35 5.51 1.16
N ASN A 89 7.66 5.46 0.94
CA ASN A 89 8.40 6.59 0.35
C ASN A 89 8.94 6.21 -1.01
N PHE A 90 8.77 7.08 -1.98
CA PHE A 90 9.21 6.83 -3.34
C PHE A 90 9.63 8.11 -4.04
N SER A 91 10.42 7.95 -5.09
CA SER A 91 10.71 9.01 -6.03
C SER A 91 10.41 8.55 -7.44
N PHE A 92 9.96 9.48 -8.27
CA PHE A 92 9.51 9.20 -9.61
C PHE A 92 9.75 10.39 -10.53
N ILE A 93 9.68 10.14 -11.84
CA ILE A 93 9.79 11.13 -12.90
C ILE A 93 8.59 10.95 -13.81
N ILE A 94 7.96 12.07 -14.17
CA ILE A 94 7.03 12.16 -15.29
C ILE A 94 7.63 13.16 -16.28
N ASN A 95 7.76 12.77 -17.54
CA ASN A 95 8.45 13.59 -18.55
C ASN A 95 7.75 13.54 -19.90
N SER A 96 7.24 14.68 -20.37
CA SER A 96 6.62 14.83 -21.69
C SER A 96 7.62 15.07 -22.83
N GLN A 97 8.93 14.99 -22.53
CA GLN A 97 10.02 15.22 -23.47
C GLN A 97 9.94 16.59 -24.16
N GLY A 98 9.55 17.62 -23.40
CA GLY A 98 9.41 18.99 -23.87
C GLY A 98 8.08 19.33 -24.54
N LYS A 99 7.14 18.38 -24.67
CA LYS A 99 5.79 18.61 -25.23
C LYS A 99 4.93 19.42 -24.26
N ASP A 100 4.16 20.38 -24.77
CA ASP A 100 3.20 21.17 -23.97
C ASP A 100 1.94 20.39 -23.57
N ARG A 101 1.62 19.35 -24.35
CA ARG A 101 0.51 18.43 -24.12
C ARG A 101 1.07 17.10 -23.64
N TYR A 102 0.50 16.59 -22.55
CA TYR A 102 0.94 15.38 -21.86
C TYR A 102 -0.20 14.80 -21.05
N SER A 103 -0.15 13.48 -20.84
CA SER A 103 -1.13 12.69 -20.08
C SER A 103 -0.57 11.27 -19.80
N ASP A 104 -1.07 10.50 -18.83
CA ASP A 104 -2.19 10.83 -17.93
C ASP A 104 -1.79 10.85 -16.43
N GLY A 105 -0.68 10.22 -16.05
CA GLY A 105 -0.16 10.25 -14.69
C GLY A 105 0.22 8.90 -14.10
N ILE A 106 0.63 8.95 -12.83
CA ILE A 106 1.09 7.80 -12.03
C ILE A 106 0.31 7.72 -10.73
N THR A 107 0.07 6.52 -10.22
CA THR A 107 -0.64 6.31 -8.97
C THR A 107 0.03 5.23 -8.13
N PHE A 108 0.09 5.45 -6.81
CA PHE A 108 0.36 4.40 -5.82
C PHE A 108 -0.97 3.81 -5.37
N PHE A 109 -1.07 2.49 -5.29
CA PHE A 109 -2.33 1.83 -4.94
C PHE A 109 -2.17 0.75 -3.88
N LEU A 110 -3.27 0.54 -3.14
CA LEU A 110 -3.58 -0.71 -2.44
C LEU A 110 -4.87 -1.27 -3.05
N SER A 111 -4.93 -2.57 -3.31
CA SER A 111 -6.10 -3.18 -3.92
C SER A 111 -6.34 -4.62 -3.48
N THR A 112 -7.51 -5.15 -3.82
CA THR A 112 -7.76 -6.60 -3.79
C THR A 112 -6.65 -7.33 -4.57
N PRO A 113 -6.13 -8.47 -4.09
CA PRO A 113 -5.11 -9.23 -4.80
C PRO A 113 -5.54 -9.67 -6.20
N ASN A 114 -4.59 -9.66 -7.13
CA ASN A 114 -4.78 -9.93 -8.56
C ASN A 114 -5.76 -8.93 -9.21
N TYR A 115 -5.59 -7.63 -8.95
CA TYR A 115 -6.48 -6.62 -9.47
C TYR A 115 -6.49 -6.65 -11.00
N PRO A 116 -7.67 -6.74 -11.66
CA PRO A 116 -7.74 -6.90 -13.11
C PRO A 116 -7.04 -5.78 -13.88
N VAL A 117 -6.56 -6.10 -15.08
CA VAL A 117 -5.98 -5.11 -15.99
C VAL A 117 -7.05 -4.14 -16.51
N PRO A 118 -6.68 -2.90 -16.88
CA PRO A 118 -7.61 -1.96 -17.50
C PRO A 118 -8.12 -2.52 -18.84
N SER A 119 -9.43 -2.45 -19.07
CA SER A 119 -10.04 -2.91 -20.33
C SER A 119 -11.30 -2.10 -20.69
N PRO A 120 -11.34 -1.44 -21.87
CA PRO A 120 -10.19 -1.14 -22.72
C PRO A 120 -9.20 -0.22 -21.99
N THR A 121 -7.99 -0.05 -22.53
CA THR A 121 -7.07 1.00 -22.06
C THR A 121 -7.56 2.37 -22.56
N ASP A 122 -7.62 3.37 -21.68
CA ASP A 122 -8.15 4.71 -22.03
C ASP A 122 -7.46 5.88 -21.29
N GLY A 123 -6.32 5.63 -20.63
CA GLY A 123 -5.54 6.64 -19.90
C GLY A 123 -6.10 7.06 -18.54
N ALA A 124 -7.42 7.27 -18.43
CA ALA A 124 -8.05 7.93 -17.29
C ALA A 124 -7.88 7.26 -15.93
N GLY A 125 -7.82 5.92 -15.88
CA GLY A 125 -7.63 5.24 -14.60
C GLY A 125 -6.17 4.96 -14.28
N LEU A 126 -5.22 5.67 -14.90
CA LEU A 126 -3.79 5.61 -14.58
C LEU A 126 -3.25 4.17 -14.59
N GLY A 127 -3.78 3.33 -15.48
CA GLY A 127 -3.46 1.90 -15.61
C GLY A 127 -4.07 0.98 -14.53
N LEU A 128 -4.81 1.50 -13.56
CA LEU A 128 -5.56 0.71 -12.57
C LEU A 128 -6.83 0.11 -13.16
N LEU A 129 -7.69 0.94 -13.74
CA LEU A 129 -8.96 0.50 -14.35
C LEU A 129 -9.32 1.42 -15.52
N SER A 130 -10.32 1.04 -16.31
CA SER A 130 -10.86 1.87 -17.38
C SER A 130 -12.13 2.60 -16.94
N ARG A 131 -12.56 3.62 -17.72
CA ARG A 131 -13.90 4.20 -17.56
C ARG A 131 -15.00 3.17 -17.78
N ASN A 132 -14.78 2.16 -18.61
CA ASN A 132 -15.77 1.09 -18.82
C ASN A 132 -15.96 0.25 -17.54
N GLN A 133 -14.86 -0.17 -16.93
CA GLN A 133 -14.86 -0.89 -15.65
C GLN A 133 -15.39 -0.03 -14.51
N MET A 134 -15.14 1.29 -14.53
CA MET A 134 -15.73 2.24 -13.57
C MET A 134 -17.26 2.33 -13.66
N ASN A 135 -17.85 1.99 -14.82
CA ASN A 135 -19.31 1.95 -15.00
C ASN A 135 -19.91 0.55 -14.74
N ASP A 136 -19.10 -0.44 -14.40
CA ASP A 136 -19.55 -1.79 -14.05
C ASP A 136 -19.61 -1.98 -12.53
N ALA A 137 -20.82 -1.94 -11.98
CA ALA A 137 -21.05 -2.13 -10.55
C ALA A 137 -20.61 -3.51 -10.03
N THR A 138 -20.65 -4.55 -10.87
CA THR A 138 -20.19 -5.90 -10.49
C THR A 138 -18.67 -5.92 -10.39
N PHE A 139 -17.99 -5.27 -11.35
CA PHE A 139 -16.54 -5.10 -11.32
C PHE A 139 -16.09 -4.38 -10.04
N LEU A 140 -16.71 -3.25 -9.69
CA LEU A 140 -16.37 -2.46 -8.50
C LEU A 140 -16.76 -3.15 -7.19
N ALA A 141 -17.72 -4.06 -7.21
CA ALA A 141 -18.06 -4.87 -6.05
C ALA A 141 -16.98 -5.92 -5.76
N ALA A 142 -16.42 -6.54 -6.81
CA ALA A 142 -15.42 -7.58 -6.71
C ALA A 142 -13.98 -7.05 -6.54
N ASN A 143 -13.67 -5.89 -7.12
CA ASN A 143 -12.32 -5.34 -7.18
C ASN A 143 -12.30 -4.01 -6.46
N LYS A 144 -11.67 -3.98 -5.28
CA LYS A 144 -11.58 -2.79 -4.43
C LYS A 144 -10.19 -2.18 -4.51
N PHE A 145 -10.12 -0.86 -4.45
CA PHE A 145 -8.85 -0.15 -4.35
C PHE A 145 -8.98 1.14 -3.54
N VAL A 146 -7.86 1.53 -2.94
CA VAL A 146 -7.57 2.90 -2.47
C VAL A 146 -6.27 3.31 -3.13
N ALA A 147 -6.21 4.52 -3.67
CA ALA A 147 -5.05 4.99 -4.40
C ALA A 147 -4.71 6.44 -4.09
N VAL A 148 -3.46 6.79 -4.35
CA VAL A 148 -2.95 8.16 -4.35
C VAL A 148 -2.45 8.47 -5.74
N GLU A 149 -3.23 9.27 -6.47
CA GLU A 149 -2.92 9.68 -7.85
C GLU A 149 -2.04 10.94 -7.89
N PHE A 150 -1.17 10.98 -8.89
CA PHE A 150 -0.48 12.17 -9.39
C PHE A 150 -0.92 12.32 -10.84
N ASP A 151 -2.00 13.07 -11.01
CA ASP A 151 -2.73 13.22 -12.27
C ASP A 151 -2.16 14.42 -13.05
N THR A 152 -1.91 14.22 -14.34
CA THR A 152 -1.36 15.24 -15.24
C THR A 152 -2.34 15.70 -16.32
N PHE A 153 -3.55 15.12 -16.36
CA PHE A 153 -4.50 15.32 -17.43
C PHE A 153 -5.94 15.48 -16.95
N PRO A 154 -6.56 16.66 -17.14
CA PRO A 154 -7.90 16.91 -16.65
C PRO A 154 -8.95 16.15 -17.45
N ASN A 155 -9.72 15.32 -16.75
CA ASN A 155 -10.91 14.64 -17.22
C ASN A 155 -12.16 15.34 -16.65
N GLU A 156 -12.87 16.07 -17.51
CA GLU A 156 -14.02 16.91 -17.13
C GLU A 156 -15.14 16.14 -16.39
N GLU A 157 -15.20 14.81 -16.56
CA GLU A 157 -16.23 13.99 -15.93
C GLU A 157 -16.05 13.79 -14.42
N PHE A 158 -14.80 13.81 -13.93
CA PHE A 158 -14.51 13.42 -12.54
C PHE A 158 -13.43 14.24 -11.84
N ASP A 159 -12.57 14.94 -12.58
CA ASP A 159 -11.50 15.72 -11.97
C ASP A 159 -11.96 17.05 -11.38
N PRO A 160 -11.16 17.65 -10.48
CA PRO A 160 -11.46 18.93 -9.88
C PRO A 160 -11.75 20.01 -10.93
N LEU A 161 -12.91 20.66 -10.77
CA LEU A 161 -13.29 21.77 -11.62
C LEU A 161 -12.42 23.01 -11.30
N ASN A 162 -11.99 23.73 -12.34
CA ASN A 162 -11.25 25.00 -12.36
C ASN A 162 -9.70 24.91 -12.27
N SER A 163 -9.01 25.49 -13.27
CA SER A 163 -7.59 25.93 -13.36
C SER A 163 -6.45 25.02 -12.85
N VAL A 164 -6.75 23.86 -12.28
CA VAL A 164 -5.78 22.88 -11.81
C VAL A 164 -5.73 21.81 -12.86
N ARG A 165 -4.73 21.90 -13.74
CA ARG A 165 -4.53 20.88 -14.77
C ARG A 165 -3.94 19.61 -14.16
N GLU A 166 -3.06 19.77 -13.17
CA GLU A 166 -2.40 18.67 -12.48
C GLU A 166 -2.70 18.69 -10.98
N HIS A 167 -3.05 17.53 -10.42
CA HIS A 167 -3.40 17.39 -9.00
C HIS A 167 -2.84 16.12 -8.39
N VAL A 168 -2.74 16.15 -7.06
CA VAL A 168 -2.58 14.93 -6.25
C VAL A 168 -3.91 14.65 -5.59
N GLY A 169 -4.35 13.40 -5.64
CA GLY A 169 -5.66 12.97 -5.19
C GLY A 169 -5.63 11.70 -4.35
N ILE A 170 -6.62 11.50 -3.49
CA ILE A 170 -6.86 10.24 -2.78
C ILE A 170 -8.16 9.65 -3.31
N ASN A 171 -8.08 8.50 -3.97
CA ASN A 171 -9.19 7.81 -4.61
C ASN A 171 -9.65 6.63 -3.75
N ILE A 172 -10.97 6.46 -3.62
CA ILE A 172 -11.57 5.32 -2.90
C ILE A 172 -12.54 4.63 -3.85
N ASN A 173 -12.10 3.53 -4.44
CA ASN A 173 -12.88 2.69 -5.36
C ASN A 173 -13.61 3.49 -6.48
N ASN A 174 -13.02 4.60 -6.92
CA ASN A 174 -13.57 5.53 -7.90
C ASN A 174 -12.44 6.31 -8.59
N LEU A 175 -12.62 6.69 -9.86
CA LEU A 175 -11.72 7.62 -10.56
C LEU A 175 -11.80 9.02 -9.97
N LYS A 176 -12.99 9.45 -9.53
CA LYS A 176 -13.13 10.72 -8.82
C LYS A 176 -12.44 10.64 -7.45
N SER A 177 -11.42 11.47 -7.28
CA SER A 177 -10.76 11.68 -5.99
C SER A 177 -11.76 12.11 -4.89
N GLN A 178 -11.67 11.48 -3.73
CA GLN A 178 -12.43 11.85 -2.53
C GLN A 178 -11.98 13.21 -1.98
N ILE A 179 -10.66 13.48 -2.06
CA ILE A 179 -10.04 14.77 -1.81
C ILE A 179 -8.84 14.92 -2.74
N SER A 180 -8.56 16.15 -3.17
CA SER A 180 -7.41 16.46 -3.99
C SER A 180 -6.88 17.86 -3.69
N THR A 181 -5.66 18.13 -4.17
CA THR A 181 -5.01 19.44 -4.09
C THR A 181 -4.21 19.69 -5.38
N PRO A 182 -4.05 20.95 -5.83
CA PRO A 182 -3.19 21.26 -6.97
C PRO A 182 -1.78 20.72 -6.78
N TRP A 183 -1.16 20.23 -7.85
CA TRP A 183 0.23 19.79 -7.85
C TRP A 183 1.09 20.75 -8.66
N TYR A 184 2.08 21.36 -8.00
CA TYR A 184 2.97 22.31 -8.67
C TYR A 184 4.10 21.57 -9.38
N CYS A 185 3.77 20.87 -10.46
CA CYS A 185 4.72 20.08 -11.24
C CYS A 185 5.25 20.81 -12.49
N THR A 186 6.35 20.28 -13.04
CA THR A 186 6.93 20.66 -14.34
C THR A 186 7.20 19.40 -15.14
N ILE A 187 6.21 18.98 -15.93
CA ILE A 187 6.23 17.70 -16.67
C ILE A 187 7.11 17.76 -17.94
N LYS A 188 7.34 18.96 -18.49
CA LYS A 188 8.16 19.16 -19.69
C LYS A 188 9.64 18.82 -19.50
N GLU A 189 10.07 18.68 -18.27
CA GLU A 189 11.47 18.54 -17.88
C GLU A 189 11.67 17.23 -17.13
N ASN A 190 12.87 16.68 -17.21
CA ASN A 190 13.25 15.45 -16.50
C ASN A 190 13.48 15.69 -15.00
N ARG A 191 12.45 16.12 -14.28
CA ARG A 191 12.51 16.43 -12.84
C ARG A 191 12.10 15.23 -12.00
N THR A 192 12.81 15.02 -10.91
CA THR A 192 12.47 14.01 -9.91
C THR A 192 11.52 14.61 -8.87
N TYR A 193 10.44 13.90 -8.60
CA TYR A 193 9.51 14.16 -7.50
C TYR A 193 9.71 13.11 -6.42
N SER A 194 9.53 13.51 -5.16
CA SER A 194 9.53 12.61 -4.01
C SER A 194 8.18 12.68 -3.31
N ALA A 195 7.70 11.53 -2.82
CA ALA A 195 6.47 11.44 -2.06
C ALA A 195 6.59 10.44 -0.91
N SER A 196 5.83 10.69 0.14
CA SER A 196 5.66 9.86 1.32
C SER A 196 4.17 9.69 1.59
N ILE A 197 3.69 8.45 1.58
CA ILE A 197 2.32 8.07 1.92
C ILE A 197 2.38 7.36 3.25
N ASN A 198 1.71 7.91 4.26
CA ASN A 198 1.66 7.36 5.61
C ASN A 198 0.22 7.14 6.03
N TYR A 199 -0.12 5.91 6.41
CA TYR A 199 -1.37 5.57 7.07
C TYR A 199 -1.11 5.23 8.54
N ASP A 200 -1.68 6.03 9.43
CA ASP A 200 -1.69 5.77 10.88
C ASP A 200 -3.03 5.14 11.26
N SER A 201 -3.01 3.86 11.62
CA SER A 201 -4.22 3.11 11.97
C SER A 201 -4.86 3.56 13.29
N SER A 202 -4.12 4.23 14.18
CA SER A 202 -4.66 4.74 15.44
C SER A 202 -5.52 5.99 15.25
N THR A 203 -5.20 6.79 14.22
CA THR A 203 -5.94 8.00 13.86
C THR A 203 -6.78 7.83 12.59
N GLN A 204 -6.68 6.66 11.94
CA GLN A 204 -7.30 6.37 10.64
C GLN A 204 -6.93 7.41 9.58
N ASN A 205 -5.72 7.99 9.66
CA ASN A 205 -5.33 9.09 8.80
C ASN A 205 -4.40 8.61 7.68
N LEU A 206 -4.87 8.69 6.44
CA LEU A 206 -4.04 8.54 5.25
C LEU A 206 -3.52 9.93 4.86
N SER A 207 -2.21 10.12 5.01
CA SER A 207 -1.51 11.37 4.74
C SER A 207 -0.51 11.18 3.61
N VAL A 208 -0.40 12.19 2.75
CA VAL A 208 0.47 12.23 1.58
C VAL A 208 1.27 13.52 1.65
N THR A 209 2.58 13.39 1.68
CA THR A 209 3.50 14.52 1.57
C THR A 209 4.31 14.35 0.30
N PHE A 210 4.36 15.37 -0.55
CA PHE A 210 4.97 15.27 -1.88
C PHE A 210 5.63 16.56 -2.30
N THR A 211 6.58 16.48 -3.22
CA THR A 211 7.31 17.64 -3.71
C THR A 211 6.71 18.22 -4.98
N GLY A 212 6.80 19.54 -5.12
CA GLY A 212 6.58 20.29 -6.36
C GLY A 212 7.68 21.35 -6.54
N PHE A 213 7.43 22.30 -7.43
CA PHE A 213 8.34 23.39 -7.76
C PHE A 213 7.62 24.74 -7.74
N ASN A 214 8.24 25.73 -7.11
CA ASN A 214 7.83 27.14 -7.24
C ASN A 214 8.20 27.71 -8.62
N TYR A 215 7.69 28.91 -8.92
CA TYR A 215 8.03 29.68 -10.13
C TYR A 215 9.53 29.97 -10.32
N ASP A 216 10.30 30.02 -9.23
CA ASP A 216 11.75 30.21 -9.25
C ASP A 216 12.54 28.89 -9.33
N ASN A 217 11.85 27.78 -9.61
CA ASN A 217 12.37 26.41 -9.65
C ASN A 217 12.88 25.85 -8.30
N THR A 218 12.57 26.49 -7.17
CA THR A 218 12.84 25.90 -5.85
C THR A 218 11.90 24.74 -5.55
N ILE A 219 12.42 23.68 -4.92
CA ILE A 219 11.60 22.54 -4.49
C ILE A 219 10.74 23.00 -3.31
N ILE A 220 9.45 22.71 -3.39
CA ILE A 220 8.48 22.91 -2.30
C ILE A 220 7.86 21.59 -1.88
N GLN A 221 7.42 21.54 -0.62
CA GLN A 221 6.68 20.43 -0.08
C GLN A 221 5.19 20.79 -0.01
N GLN A 222 4.35 19.87 -0.45
CA GLN A 222 2.90 19.94 -0.44
C GLN A 222 2.35 18.76 0.37
N HIS A 223 1.10 18.88 0.81
CA HIS A 223 0.48 17.91 1.68
C HIS A 223 -1.01 17.73 1.34
N LEU A 224 -1.50 16.49 1.49
CA LEU A 224 -2.89 16.10 1.38
C LEU A 224 -3.17 15.04 2.44
N SER A 225 -4.34 15.04 3.07
CA SER A 225 -4.70 14.00 4.04
C SER A 225 -6.19 13.72 4.05
N LEU A 226 -6.55 12.49 4.41
CA LEU A 226 -7.92 12.05 4.54
C LEU A 226 -8.04 11.07 5.72
N VAL A 227 -8.98 11.34 6.62
CA VAL A 227 -9.36 10.39 7.66
C VAL A 227 -10.26 9.33 7.02
N ILE A 228 -9.77 8.10 6.90
CA ILE A 228 -10.45 6.95 6.31
C ILE A 228 -10.21 5.70 7.12
N ASN A 229 -11.27 4.93 7.33
CA ASN A 229 -11.12 3.58 7.82
C ASN A 229 -10.88 2.62 6.65
N LEU A 230 -9.64 2.15 6.48
CA LEU A 230 -9.29 1.27 5.35
C LEU A 230 -10.02 -0.09 5.37
N THR A 231 -10.50 -0.56 6.53
CA THR A 231 -11.24 -1.83 6.63
C THR A 231 -12.59 -1.78 5.91
N ASP A 232 -13.16 -0.59 5.75
CA ASP A 232 -14.46 -0.40 5.08
C ASP A 232 -14.33 -0.47 3.54
N HIS A 233 -13.10 -0.44 3.04
CA HIS A 233 -12.80 -0.28 1.63
C HIS A 233 -11.90 -1.37 1.04
N LEU A 234 -11.09 -2.05 1.85
CA LEU A 234 -10.10 -3.02 1.40
C LEU A 234 -10.23 -4.35 2.16
N PRO A 235 -9.90 -5.49 1.52
CA PRO A 235 -9.86 -6.79 2.19
C PRO A 235 -8.69 -6.89 3.19
N GLU A 236 -8.68 -7.96 4.01
CA GLU A 236 -7.64 -8.22 5.02
C GLU A 236 -6.23 -8.27 4.44
N SER A 237 -6.07 -8.80 3.22
CA SER A 237 -4.80 -8.85 2.50
C SER A 237 -4.90 -8.09 1.19
N VAL A 238 -3.95 -7.20 0.94
CA VAL A 238 -3.92 -6.32 -0.22
C VAL A 238 -2.64 -6.52 -1.03
N GLU A 239 -2.74 -6.36 -2.35
CA GLU A 239 -1.57 -6.07 -3.16
C GLU A 239 -1.36 -4.56 -3.23
N PHE A 240 -0.12 -4.14 -3.47
CA PHE A 240 0.22 -2.73 -3.51
C PHE A 240 1.40 -2.47 -4.44
N GLY A 241 1.47 -1.26 -4.97
CA GLY A 241 2.49 -0.89 -5.94
C GLY A 241 2.14 0.38 -6.68
N PHE A 242 2.66 0.49 -7.90
CA PHE A 242 2.46 1.64 -8.77
C PHE A 242 1.81 1.22 -10.07
N SER A 243 0.99 2.11 -10.59
CA SER A 243 0.41 2.02 -11.93
C SER A 243 0.58 3.37 -12.63
N ALA A 244 0.73 3.35 -13.95
CA ALA A 244 0.69 4.55 -14.77
C ALA A 244 0.07 4.22 -16.13
N SER A 245 -0.43 5.23 -16.82
CA SER A 245 -0.88 5.09 -18.21
C SER A 245 -0.69 6.35 -19.03
N THR A 246 -0.83 6.16 -20.33
CA THR A 246 -0.99 7.19 -21.34
C THR A 246 -2.26 6.89 -22.13
N GLY A 247 -2.92 7.94 -22.59
CA GLY A 247 -4.09 7.91 -23.45
C GLY A 247 -3.71 8.36 -24.84
N LEU A 248 -4.52 9.26 -25.42
CA LEU A 248 -4.29 9.82 -26.76
C LEU A 248 -3.15 10.85 -26.81
N ILE A 249 -2.60 11.19 -25.65
CA ILE A 249 -1.40 11.99 -25.47
C ILE A 249 -0.50 11.17 -24.55
N SER A 250 0.80 11.44 -24.56
CA SER A 250 1.76 10.60 -23.89
C SER A 250 2.73 11.41 -23.04
N GLU A 251 3.23 10.73 -22.01
CA GLU A 251 4.38 11.11 -21.22
C GLU A 251 5.05 9.85 -20.68
N LEU A 252 6.35 9.95 -20.39
CA LEU A 252 7.14 8.88 -19.81
C LEU A 252 6.95 8.84 -18.30
N HIS A 253 6.71 7.65 -17.74
CA HIS A 253 6.59 7.46 -16.29
C HIS A 253 7.69 6.53 -15.77
N ILE A 254 8.48 7.01 -14.81
CA ILE A 254 9.60 6.26 -14.22
C ILE A 254 9.47 6.25 -12.69
N LEU A 255 9.48 5.07 -12.09
CA LEU A 255 9.70 4.88 -10.67
C LEU A 255 11.20 4.74 -10.40
N SER A 256 11.78 5.67 -9.65
CA SER A 256 13.22 5.78 -9.42
C SER A 256 13.66 5.10 -8.13
N THR A 257 12.93 5.29 -7.03
CA THR A 257 13.21 4.63 -5.74
C THR A 257 11.91 4.24 -5.06
N TRP A 258 11.94 3.20 -4.24
CA TRP A 258 10.78 2.81 -3.44
C TRP A 258 11.19 2.14 -2.13
N SER A 259 10.65 2.64 -1.03
CA SER A 259 10.70 2.03 0.29
C SER A 259 9.30 1.85 0.83
N PHE A 260 9.15 0.83 1.65
CA PHE A 260 7.88 0.51 2.29
C PHE A 260 8.16 -0.11 3.66
N GLU A 261 7.36 0.26 4.64
CA GLU A 261 7.32 -0.38 5.94
C GLU A 261 5.87 -0.48 6.42
N SER A 262 5.50 -1.62 7.00
CA SER A 262 4.20 -1.81 7.66
C SER A 262 4.35 -2.44 9.03
N THR A 263 3.41 -2.17 9.93
CA THR A 263 3.28 -2.93 11.18
C THR A 263 2.50 -4.22 10.93
N ALA A 264 2.75 -5.27 11.71
CA ALA A 264 1.89 -6.45 11.69
C ALA A 264 0.53 -6.14 12.35
N PRO A 265 -0.62 -6.45 11.72
CA PRO A 265 -1.93 -6.38 12.37
C PRO A 265 -2.14 -7.63 13.25
N SER A 266 -1.29 -7.82 14.26
CA SER A 266 -1.37 -8.99 15.14
C SER A 266 -1.33 -8.61 16.61
N THR A 267 -2.00 -9.41 17.43
CA THR A 267 -1.81 -9.43 18.86
C THR A 267 -0.42 -10.02 19.11
N ILE A 268 0.56 -9.18 19.50
CA ILE A 268 1.69 -9.72 20.25
C ILE A 268 1.04 -10.37 21.47
N GLN A 269 1.02 -11.71 21.54
CA GLN A 269 0.85 -12.39 22.81
C GLN A 269 1.96 -11.84 23.70
N GLN A 270 1.62 -10.90 24.58
CA GLN A 270 2.49 -10.58 25.71
C GLN A 270 2.78 -11.93 26.36
N SER A 271 4.04 -12.35 26.32
CA SER A 271 4.51 -13.47 27.13
C SER A 271 3.91 -13.30 28.52
N PRO A 272 3.33 -14.35 29.14
CA PRO A 272 2.91 -14.24 30.53
C PRO A 272 4.08 -13.70 31.31
N ALA A 273 3.88 -12.60 32.04
CA ALA A 273 4.86 -12.13 33.01
C ALA A 273 5.27 -13.34 33.87
N PRO A 274 6.57 -13.51 34.20
CA PRO A 274 7.00 -14.65 34.99
C PRO A 274 6.14 -14.70 36.24
N SER A 275 5.39 -15.79 36.38
CA SER A 275 4.56 -16.03 37.55
C SER A 275 5.47 -15.98 38.77
N VAL A 276 5.27 -14.96 39.61
CA VAL A 276 5.90 -14.90 40.93
C VAL A 276 5.39 -16.13 41.68
N GLU A 277 6.24 -17.14 41.82
CA GLU A 277 5.99 -18.26 42.72
C GLU A 277 5.79 -17.68 44.13
N LYS A 278 4.56 -17.75 44.62
CA LYS A 278 4.28 -17.59 46.04
C LYS A 278 4.92 -18.77 46.76
N ASN A 279 6.10 -18.54 47.33
CA ASN A 279 6.68 -19.45 48.31
C ASN A 279 5.67 -19.71 49.44
N LYS A 280 5.32 -20.98 49.61
CA LYS A 280 4.49 -21.49 50.69
C LYS A 280 5.28 -21.45 52.00
N ASP A 281 4.69 -20.74 52.96
CA ASP A 281 4.68 -20.96 54.41
C ASP A 281 5.93 -21.55 55.10
N GLU A 282 6.65 -20.68 55.81
CA GLU A 282 7.41 -21.04 57.02
C GLU A 282 6.64 -20.56 58.27
N PRO A 283 6.52 -21.37 59.34
CA PRO A 283 5.74 -21.00 60.52
C PRO A 283 6.53 -20.03 61.41
N LYS A 284 6.01 -18.81 61.59
CA LYS A 284 6.55 -17.83 62.55
C LYS A 284 6.09 -18.17 63.98
N THR A 285 7.02 -18.71 64.77
CA THR A 285 6.90 -18.85 66.22
C THR A 285 6.80 -17.46 66.87
N LYS A 286 5.69 -17.17 67.56
CA LYS A 286 5.51 -15.95 68.37
C LYS A 286 6.15 -16.15 69.74
N LEU A 287 7.14 -15.33 70.08
CA LEU A 287 7.63 -15.18 71.45
C LEU A 287 7.04 -13.89 72.04
N VAL A 288 6.22 -14.02 73.09
CA VAL A 288 5.68 -12.91 73.88
C VAL A 288 6.58 -12.74 75.09
N VAL A 289 7.20 -11.57 75.24
CA VAL A 289 7.78 -11.13 76.51
C VAL A 289 7.18 -9.77 76.83
N GLY A 290 6.33 -9.76 77.86
CA GLY A 290 5.92 -8.54 78.53
C GLY A 290 6.75 -8.35 79.80
N LEU A 291 6.96 -7.09 80.20
CA LEU A 291 6.49 -6.56 81.48
C LEU A 291 6.82 -5.05 81.58
N ARG A 292 5.85 -4.32 82.12
CA ARG A 292 5.87 -2.92 82.60
C ARG A 292 6.71 -2.80 83.89
N PRO A 293 6.95 -1.60 84.46
CA PRO A 293 6.69 -0.23 83.99
C PRO A 293 7.96 0.56 83.64
#